data_AF-A0A941SEK2-F1
#
_entry.id   AF-A0A941SEK2-F1
#
_cell.length_a   1.000
_cell.length_b   1.000
_cell.length_c   1.000
_cell.angle_alpha   90.00
_cell.angle_beta   90.00
_cell.angle_gamma   90.00
#
_symmetry.space_group_name_H-M   'P 1'
#
loop_
_entity.id
_entity.type
_entity.pdbx_description
1 polymer ?
#
loop_
_entity_poly.entity_id
_entity_poly.type
_entity_poly.pdbx_seq_one_letter_code
_entity_poly.pdbx_strand_id
1 'polypeptide(L)'
;MDDLDWAMGELANLFAMANRIGKLPHELDRELFYEAWTVLCFQPFEVSARCRQTLISMLTAPLWQVSKEGYIKKSFGFNDSDKPMRYENTFTH
;
A
#
# COMPACT_ATOMS: atom_id res chain seq x y z
N MET A 1 -5.31 -2.07 -27.46
CA MET A 1 -4.86 -2.05 -26.07
C MET A 1 -5.62 -0.89 -25.44
N ASP A 2 -6.36 -1.12 -24.36
CA ASP A 2 -7.21 -0.10 -23.73
C ASP A 2 -6.34 0.93 -23.00
N ASP A 3 -6.71 2.21 -23.04
CA ASP A 3 -6.01 3.28 -22.31
C ASP A 3 -5.97 2.97 -20.80
N LEU A 4 -7.01 2.28 -20.29
CA LEU A 4 -7.04 1.83 -18.91
C LEU A 4 -5.97 0.77 -18.58
N ASP A 5 -5.74 -0.19 -19.49
CA ASP A 5 -4.73 -1.24 -19.29
C ASP A 5 -3.33 -0.62 -19.26
N TRP A 6 -3.07 0.32 -20.17
CA TRP A 6 -1.83 1.08 -20.18
C TRP A 6 -1.63 1.87 -18.88
N ALA A 7 -2.63 2.67 -18.47
CA ALA A 7 -2.55 3.49 -17.27
C ALA A 7 -2.32 2.66 -16.00
N MET A 8 -2.99 1.52 -15.88
CA MET A 8 -2.80 0.61 -14.76
C MET A 8 -1.41 -0.02 -14.73
N GLY A 9 -0.85 -0.37 -15.89
CA GLY A 9 0.51 -0.90 -16.00
C GLY A 9 1.57 0.11 -15.57
N GLU A 10 1.50 1.33 -16.12
CA GLU A 10 2.44 2.40 -15.80
C GLU A 10 2.37 2.80 -14.32
N LEU A 11 1.17 2.95 -13.78
CA LEU A 11 1.01 3.29 -12.36
C LEU A 11 1.43 2.15 -11.44
N ALA A 12 1.15 0.89 -11.77
CA ALA A 12 1.61 -0.23 -10.96
C ALA A 12 3.14 -0.27 -10.88
N ASN A 13 3.82 -0.06 -12.01
CA ASN A 13 5.28 0.04 -12.06
C ASN A 13 5.80 1.23 -11.24
N LEU A 14 5.19 2.41 -11.40
CA LEU A 14 5.58 3.62 -10.69
C LEU A 14 5.39 3.48 -9.17
N PHE A 15 4.27 2.89 -8.73
CA PHE A 15 4.00 2.60 -7.32
C PHE A 15 4.99 1.58 -6.74
N ALA A 16 5.33 0.53 -7.48
CA ALA A 16 6.32 -0.45 -7.04
C ALA A 16 7.71 0.17 -6.88
N MET A 17 8.14 1.01 -7.83
CA MET A 17 9.40 1.73 -7.75
C MET A 17 9.40 2.73 -6.60
N ALA A 18 8.34 3.52 -6.45
CA ALA A 18 8.17 4.51 -5.39
C ALA A 18 8.24 3.87 -4.01
N ASN A 19 7.53 2.75 -3.82
CA ASN A 19 7.55 1.99 -2.59
C ASN A 19 8.96 1.43 -2.28
N ARG A 20 9.67 0.93 -3.29
CA ARG A 20 11.04 0.40 -3.13
C ARG A 20 12.02 1.45 -2.61
N ILE A 21 11.89 2.71 -3.05
CA ILE A 21 12.82 3.80 -2.69
C ILE A 21 12.31 4.70 -1.56
N GLY A 22 11.08 4.47 -1.07
CA GLY A 22 10.47 5.27 0.00
C GLY A 22 10.06 6.68 -0.44
N LYS A 23 9.62 6.86 -1.69
CA LYS A 23 9.07 8.12 -2.21
C LYS A 23 7.60 7.95 -2.62
N LEU A 24 6.92 9.07 -2.90
CA LEU A 24 5.59 9.03 -3.50
C LEU A 24 5.68 8.83 -5.02
N PRO A 25 4.70 8.15 -5.66
CA PRO A 25 4.75 7.86 -7.10
C PRO A 25 4.90 9.12 -7.98
N HIS A 26 4.19 10.20 -7.66
CA HIS A 26 4.26 11.45 -8.41
C HIS A 26 5.59 12.21 -8.26
N GLU A 27 6.43 11.84 -7.28
CA GLU A 27 7.77 12.41 -7.11
C GLU A 27 8.82 11.70 -7.96
N LEU A 28 8.50 10.51 -8.49
CA LEU A 28 9.37 9.75 -9.38
C LEU A 28 9.25 10.23 -10.82
N ASP A 29 8.02 10.24 -11.32
CA ASP A 29 7.69 10.74 -12.64
C ASP A 29 6.33 11.42 -12.57
N ARG A 30 6.37 12.75 -12.53
CA ARG A 30 5.17 13.57 -12.33
C ARG A 30 4.28 13.56 -13.56
N GLU A 31 4.86 13.60 -14.75
CA GLU A 31 4.11 13.68 -16.00
C GLU A 31 3.38 12.37 -16.24
N LEU A 32 4.10 11.24 -16.16
CA LEU A 32 3.51 9.92 -16.31
C LEU A 32 2.44 9.64 -15.26
N PHE A 33 2.69 10.03 -14.00
CA PHE A 33 1.71 9.86 -12.94
C PHE A 33 0.40 10.57 -13.27
N TYR A 34 0.43 11.86 -13.60
CA TYR A 34 -0.80 12.62 -13.84
C TYR A 34 -1.51 12.20 -15.12
N GLU A 35 -0.77 11.83 -16.17
CA GLU A 35 -1.36 11.32 -17.41
C GLU A 35 -2.14 10.03 -17.16
N ALA A 36 -1.49 9.01 -16.58
CA ALA A 36 -2.14 7.74 -16.28
C ALA A 36 -3.23 7.86 -15.20
N TRP A 37 -3.01 8.70 -14.17
CA TRP A 37 -4.02 8.93 -13.11
C TRP A 37 -5.27 9.63 -13.65
N THR A 38 -5.12 10.48 -14.66
CA THR A 38 -6.25 11.13 -15.33
C THR A 38 -7.10 10.12 -16.11
N VAL A 39 -6.48 9.17 -16.80
CA VAL A 39 -7.20 8.08 -17.48
C VAL A 39 -8.07 7.29 -16.51
N LEU A 40 -7.57 7.02 -15.31
CA LEU A 40 -8.34 6.39 -14.23
C LEU A 40 -9.53 7.25 -13.77
N CYS A 41 -9.34 8.56 -13.64
CA CYS A 41 -10.40 9.48 -13.24
C CYS A 41 -11.54 9.59 -14.27
N PHE A 42 -11.26 9.30 -15.55
CA PHE A 42 -12.29 9.28 -16.60
C PHE A 42 -13.08 7.97 -16.66
N GLN A 43 -12.64 6.92 -15.97
CA GLN A 43 -13.40 5.67 -15.90
C GLN A 43 -14.66 5.81 -15.04
N PRO A 44 -15.67 4.94 -15.23
CA PRO A 44 -16.81 4.83 -14.33
C PRO A 44 -16.35 4.70 -12.88
N PHE A 45 -17.09 5.33 -11.96
CA PHE A 45 -16.69 5.47 -10.56
C PHE A 45 -16.24 4.15 -9.92
N GLU A 46 -16.98 3.06 -10.12
CA GLU A 46 -16.67 1.75 -9.55
C GLU A 46 -15.34 1.18 -10.07
N VAL A 47 -15.07 1.32 -11.38
CA VAL A 47 -13.83 0.86 -12.01
C VAL A 47 -12.67 1.68 -11.45
N SER A 48 -12.80 3.00 -11.51
CA SER A 48 -11.82 3.95 -11.01
C SER A 48 -11.48 3.71 -9.53
N ALA A 49 -12.49 3.45 -8.69
CA ALA A 49 -12.31 3.16 -7.27
C ALA A 49 -11.54 1.85 -7.04
N ARG A 50 -11.89 0.77 -7.73
CA ARG A 50 -11.19 -0.53 -7.62
C ARG A 50 -9.73 -0.43 -8.06
N CYS A 51 -9.47 0.25 -9.17
CA CYS A 51 -8.12 0.48 -9.67
C CYS A 51 -7.28 1.28 -8.67
N ARG A 52 -7.79 2.40 -8.15
CA ARG A 52 -7.09 3.18 -7.11
C ARG A 52 -6.83 2.37 -5.85
N GLN A 53 -7.81 1.59 -5.38
CA GLN A 53 -7.64 0.73 -4.21
C GLN A 53 -6.53 -0.30 -4.43
N THR A 54 -6.46 -0.87 -5.63
CA THR A 54 -5.39 -1.78 -6.03
C THR A 54 -4.02 -1.09 -5.98
N LEU A 55 -3.88 0.07 -6.61
CA LEU A 55 -2.62 0.83 -6.59
C LEU A 55 -2.19 1.23 -5.18
N ILE A 56 -3.11 1.74 -4.35
CA ILE A 56 -2.84 2.11 -2.96
C ILE A 56 -2.40 0.90 -2.13
N SER A 57 -2.98 -0.29 -2.38
CA SER A 57 -2.57 -1.51 -1.69
C SER A 57 -1.12 -1.92 -1.97
N MET A 58 -0.50 -1.41 -3.03
CA MET A 58 0.91 -1.65 -3.35
C MET A 58 1.88 -0.82 -2.48
N LEU A 59 1.38 0.21 -1.78
CA LEU A 59 2.17 1.08 -0.90
C LEU A 59 2.43 0.47 0.49
N THR A 60 2.42 -0.87 0.63
CA THR A 60 2.77 -1.51 1.90
C THR A 60 4.21 -1.22 2.28
N ALA A 61 4.43 -0.82 3.54
CA ALA A 61 5.76 -0.63 4.11
C ALA A 61 6.69 -1.79 3.70
N PRO A 62 7.93 -1.50 3.28
CA PRO A 62 8.82 -2.53 2.76
C PRO A 62 8.97 -3.67 3.78
N LEU A 63 8.76 -4.91 3.34
CA LEU A 63 8.93 -6.11 4.19
C LEU A 63 10.35 -6.26 4.78
N TRP A 64 11.33 -5.50 4.28
CA TRP A 64 12.68 -5.43 4.83
C TRP A 64 12.84 -4.38 5.96
N GLN A 65 11.85 -3.51 6.17
CA GLN A 65 11.73 -2.65 7.37
C GLN A 65 11.06 -3.38 8.55
N VAL A 66 10.99 -4.71 8.52
CA VAL A 66 10.87 -5.51 9.74
C VAL A 66 12.15 -5.26 10.53
N SER A 67 12.09 -4.32 11.47
CA SER A 67 13.15 -3.99 12.40
C SER A 67 13.76 -5.26 13.02
N LYS A 68 15.08 -5.26 13.18
CA LYS A 68 15.84 -6.28 13.92
C LYS A 68 15.42 -6.39 15.40
N GLU A 69 14.61 -5.47 15.91
CA GLU A 69 13.91 -5.67 17.18
C GLU A 69 12.47 -6.10 16.90
N GLY A 70 12.19 -7.39 17.16
CA GLY A 70 10.91 -8.01 16.92
C GLY A 70 9.78 -7.42 17.75
N TYR A 71 9.09 -6.39 17.26
CA TYR A 71 7.72 -6.04 17.64
C TYR A 71 7.07 -5.26 16.48
N ILE A 72 6.36 -5.94 15.58
CA ILE A 72 5.47 -5.24 14.63
C ILE A 72 4.15 -4.99 15.36
N LYS A 73 3.92 -3.76 15.81
CA LYS A 73 2.56 -3.26 16.08
C LYS A 73 1.84 -3.15 14.74
N LYS A 74 0.90 -4.07 14.49
CA LYS A 74 -0.18 -3.83 13.53
C LYS A 74 -1.07 -2.73 14.09
N SER A 75 -1.11 -1.57 13.44
CA SER A 75 -2.19 -0.61 13.61
C SER A 75 -2.77 -0.27 12.25
N PHE A 76 -3.62 -1.16 11.75
CA PHE A 76 -4.77 -0.74 10.95
C PHE A 76 -5.98 -0.93 11.85
N GLY A 77 -6.57 0.20 12.26
CA GLY A 77 -7.72 0.23 13.14
C GLY A 77 -8.88 -0.51 12.51
N PHE A 78 -9.21 -1.65 13.11
CA PHE A 78 -10.56 -2.16 13.18
C PHE A 78 -10.91 -2.26 14.67
N ASN A 79 -12.03 -1.64 15.04
CA ASN A 79 -12.70 -1.89 16.31
C ASN A 79 -12.73 -3.40 16.56
N ASP A 80 -12.08 -3.88 17.61
CA ASP A 80 -12.71 -4.18 18.90
C ASP A 80 -11.75 -5.03 19.76
N SER A 81 -11.74 -4.76 21.06
CA SER A 81 -11.30 -5.65 22.14
C SER A 81 -9.90 -6.28 22.09
N ASP A 82 -8.87 -5.56 22.55
CA ASP A 82 -7.59 -6.17 22.94
C ASP A 82 -7.18 -5.75 24.36
N LYS A 83 -7.77 -6.42 25.35
CA LYS A 83 -7.17 -6.53 26.69
C LYS A 83 -5.90 -7.36 26.52
N PRO A 84 -4.72 -6.94 27.03
CA PRO A 84 -3.55 -7.80 27.00
C PRO A 84 -3.78 -9.00 27.94
N MET A 85 -3.93 -10.20 27.38
CA MET A 85 -3.88 -11.46 28.11
C MET A 85 -2.47 -11.62 28.71
N ARG A 86 -2.36 -11.41 30.02
CA ARG A 86 -1.15 -11.63 30.80
C ARG A 86 -0.98 -13.15 30.98
N TYR A 87 -0.03 -13.75 30.28
CA TYR A 87 0.40 -15.13 30.59
C TYR A 87 1.40 -15.05 31.75
N GLU A 88 0.98 -15.48 32.93
CA GLU A 88 1.88 -15.70 34.06
C GLU A 88 2.62 -17.02 33.82
N ASN A 89 3.93 -16.94 33.54
CA ASN A 89 4.81 -18.09 33.49
C ASN A 89 5.07 -18.58 34.93
N THR A 90 4.47 -19.71 35.32
CA THR A 90 4.81 -20.42 36.55
C THR A 90 5.56 -21.72 36.24
N PHE A 91 6.87 -21.57 36.04
CA PHE A 91 7.92 -22.59 36.22
C PHE A 91 9.10 -21.79 36.81
N THR A 92 9.67 -22.04 37.98
CA THR A 92 9.96 -23.27 38.75
C THR A 92 10.45 -22.85 40.15
N HIS A 93 10.14 -23.61 41.21
CA HIS A 93 11.12 -24.48 41.88
C HIS A 93 10.46 -25.41 42.91
#